data_AF-A0A8T5L7B2-F1
#
_entry.id   AF-A0A8T5L7B2-F1
#
_cell.length_a   1.000
_cell.length_b   1.000
_cell.length_c   1.000
_cell.angle_alpha   90.00
_cell.angle_beta   90.00
_cell.angle_gamma   90.00
#
_symmetry.space_group_name_H-M   'P 1'
#
loop_
_entity.id
_entity.type
_entity.pdbx_description
1 polymer ?
#
loop_
_entity_poly.entity_id
_entity_poly.type
_entity_poly.pdbx_seq_one_letter_code
_entity_poly.pdbx_strand_id
1 'polypeptide(L)'
;MIEKVIIFDASTIISLAMNGLYEEISLLKSIFKGRFIITKEVKYEIIDRPLTIKKFELEALKLQKLLQDGVFELPSSLGVSDSEVSKEAQSILDLANKTFYGDGREMRIVDLGETSCLALSKILNGKGISSVLAVDERTMRMLVEKPDNLDKLLSKKLNTKIKANRDYFKYFKGFNFIRSSELVYVLYKKGLTKLKGPMVLDALLYAVKFKGCSISGDEIREIKSLGEKGI
;
A
#
# COMPACT_ATOMS: atom_id res chain seq x y z
N MET A 1 -16.60 -8.42 -18.25
CA MET A 1 -16.00 -7.17 -17.73
C MET A 1 -14.83 -7.60 -16.86
N ILE A 2 -13.62 -7.10 -17.07
CA ILE A 2 -12.47 -7.50 -16.23
C ILE A 2 -12.68 -6.89 -14.84
N GLU A 3 -12.79 -7.73 -13.82
CA GLU A 3 -12.90 -7.31 -12.43
C GLU A 3 -11.60 -6.59 -12.03
N LYS A 4 -11.72 -5.39 -11.45
CA LYS A 4 -10.59 -4.55 -11.02
C LYS A 4 -10.51 -4.51 -9.51
N VAL A 5 -9.30 -4.66 -8.98
CA VAL A 5 -9.05 -4.73 -7.55
C VAL A 5 -7.96 -3.74 -7.17
N ILE A 6 -8.16 -3.02 -6.08
CA ILE A 6 -7.10 -2.31 -5.36
C ILE A 6 -6.83 -3.06 -4.07
N ILE A 7 -5.61 -3.58 -3.92
CA ILE A 7 -5.16 -4.28 -2.72
C ILE A 7 -4.46 -3.26 -1.85
N PHE A 8 -4.97 -3.01 -0.65
CA PHE A 8 -4.39 -2.03 0.26
C PHE A 8 -3.43 -2.69 1.24
N ASP A 9 -2.23 -2.12 1.36
CA ASP A 9 -1.34 -2.42 2.48
C ASP A 9 -1.76 -1.65 3.75
N ALA A 10 -1.10 -1.99 4.85
CA ALA A 10 -1.30 -1.29 6.11
C ALA A 10 -0.84 0.18 6.04
N SER A 11 0.30 0.46 5.40
CA SER A 11 0.92 1.79 5.39
C SER A 11 0.00 2.87 4.78
N THR A 12 -0.67 2.55 3.70
CA THR A 12 -1.63 3.40 2.99
C THR A 12 -2.87 3.64 3.84
N ILE A 13 -3.44 2.58 4.42
CA ILE A 13 -4.65 2.71 5.24
C ILE A 13 -4.35 3.52 6.50
N ILE A 14 -3.21 3.24 7.16
CA ILE A 14 -2.76 3.99 8.33
C ILE A 14 -2.57 5.47 7.97
N SER A 15 -1.88 5.78 6.87
CA SER A 15 -1.66 7.16 6.40
C SER A 15 -2.97 7.93 6.19
N LEU A 16 -3.96 7.31 5.56
CA LEU A 16 -5.29 7.91 5.35
C LEU A 16 -6.08 8.04 6.67
N ALA A 17 -6.09 6.99 7.49
CA ALA A 17 -6.82 6.92 8.75
C ALA A 17 -6.29 7.92 9.80
N MET A 18 -4.97 8.08 9.88
CA MET A 18 -4.31 9.06 10.77
C MET A 18 -4.58 10.51 10.38
N ASN A 19 -5.03 10.75 9.15
CA ASN A 19 -5.49 12.06 8.67
C ASN A 19 -7.02 12.22 8.74
N GLY A 20 -7.73 11.26 9.35
CA GLY A 20 -9.17 11.33 9.52
C GLY A 20 -9.99 11.06 8.25
N LEU A 21 -9.36 10.55 7.18
CA LEU A 21 -9.95 10.41 5.84
C LEU A 21 -10.86 9.17 5.68
N TYR A 22 -11.54 8.73 6.74
CA TYR A 22 -12.36 7.52 6.73
C TYR A 22 -13.56 7.63 5.78
N GLU A 23 -14.24 8.78 5.77
CA GLU A 23 -15.39 9.03 4.89
C GLU A 23 -14.93 9.13 3.44
N GLU A 24 -13.80 9.79 3.21
CA GLU A 24 -13.17 9.90 1.90
C GLU A 24 -12.82 8.52 1.32
N ILE A 25 -12.36 7.55 2.13
CA ILE A 25 -12.16 6.17 1.67
C ILE A 25 -13.48 5.56 1.17
N SER A 26 -14.58 5.74 1.91
CA SER A 26 -15.90 5.27 1.49
C SER A 26 -16.38 5.95 0.20
N LEU A 27 -16.12 7.25 0.04
CA LEU A 27 -16.43 7.99 -1.18
C LEU A 27 -15.58 7.52 -2.38
N LEU A 28 -14.31 7.18 -2.17
CA LEU A 28 -13.49 6.56 -3.22
C LEU A 28 -14.07 5.22 -3.66
N LYS A 29 -14.51 4.39 -2.71
CA LYS A 29 -15.13 3.10 -3.01
C LYS A 29 -16.43 3.27 -3.80
N SER A 30 -17.27 4.26 -3.49
CA SER A 30 -18.54 4.47 -4.19
C SER A 30 -18.38 4.83 -5.67
N ILE A 31 -17.29 5.50 -6.04
CA ILE A 31 -16.99 5.84 -7.45
C ILE A 31 -16.17 4.76 -8.17
N PHE A 32 -15.55 3.83 -7.42
CA PHE A 32 -14.72 2.77 -7.99
C PHE A 32 -15.55 1.52 -8.30
N LYS A 33 -15.71 1.20 -9.59
CA LYS A 33 -16.39 0.00 -10.08
C LYS A 33 -15.55 -1.28 -9.92
N GLY A 34 -15.01 -1.50 -8.74
CA GLY A 34 -14.15 -2.62 -8.40
C GLY A 34 -14.12 -2.86 -6.88
N ARG A 35 -13.17 -3.67 -6.41
CA ARG A 35 -13.06 -4.02 -4.99
C ARG A 35 -11.84 -3.42 -4.33
N PHE A 36 -12.00 -3.01 -3.08
CA PHE A 36 -10.88 -2.67 -2.21
C PHE A 36 -10.67 -3.87 -1.30
N ILE A 37 -9.49 -4.47 -1.37
CA ILE A 37 -9.18 -5.70 -0.64
C ILE A 37 -8.04 -5.45 0.33
N ILE A 38 -8.17 -6.02 1.53
CA ILE A 38 -7.06 -6.17 2.47
C ILE A 38 -6.86 -7.65 2.76
N THR A 39 -5.63 -8.05 3.03
CA THR A 39 -5.33 -9.43 3.45
C THR A 39 -5.61 -9.62 4.94
N LYS A 40 -5.61 -10.87 5.39
CA LYS A 40 -5.75 -11.20 6.81
C LYS A 40 -4.59 -10.62 7.64
N GLU A 41 -3.38 -10.62 7.09
CA GLU A 41 -2.18 -10.06 7.71
C GLU A 41 -2.31 -8.54 7.91
N VAL A 42 -2.76 -7.83 6.87
CA VAL A 42 -3.02 -6.39 6.96
C VAL A 42 -4.15 -6.10 7.93
N LYS A 43 -5.26 -6.86 7.90
CA LYS A 43 -6.35 -6.74 8.87
C LYS A 43 -5.84 -6.93 10.30
N TYR A 44 -4.96 -7.91 10.53
CA TYR A 44 -4.38 -8.13 11.85
C TYR A 44 -3.56 -6.92 12.32
N GLU A 45 -2.75 -6.36 11.42
CA GLU A 45 -1.89 -5.22 11.71
C GLU A 45 -2.66 -3.93 12.05
N ILE A 46 -3.72 -3.63 11.30
CA ILE A 46 -4.42 -2.34 11.39
C ILE A 46 -5.72 -2.38 12.22
N ILE A 47 -6.30 -3.56 12.44
CA ILE A 47 -7.54 -3.73 13.22
C ILE A 47 -7.30 -4.64 14.43
N ASP A 48 -6.98 -5.92 14.21
CA ASP A 48 -7.09 -6.91 15.30
C ASP A 48 -6.10 -6.65 16.44
N ARG A 49 -4.83 -6.34 16.11
CA ARG A 49 -3.83 -6.00 17.12
C ARG A 49 -4.10 -4.62 17.75
N PRO A 50 -4.36 -3.55 16.98
CA PRO A 50 -4.73 -2.24 17.53
C PRO A 50 -5.95 -2.25 18.47
N LEU A 51 -6.96 -3.11 18.24
CA LEU A 51 -8.11 -3.26 19.13
C LEU A 51 -7.71 -3.67 20.56
N THR A 52 -6.62 -4.44 20.71
CA THR A 52 -6.13 -4.85 22.04
C THR A 52 -5.32 -3.74 22.76
N ILE A 53 -5.01 -2.64 22.08
CA ILE A 53 -4.16 -1.56 22.59
C ILE A 53 -5.01 -0.31 22.80
N LYS A 54 -5.23 0.07 24.07
CA LYS A 54 -6.12 1.20 24.43
C LYS A 54 -5.84 2.51 23.69
N LYS A 55 -4.56 2.80 23.39
CA LYS A 55 -4.15 4.00 22.63
C LYS A 55 -4.70 4.04 21.21
N PHE A 56 -4.92 2.89 20.57
CA PHE A 56 -5.28 2.76 19.14
C PHE A 56 -6.66 2.17 18.91
N GLU A 57 -7.40 1.89 20.00
CA GLU A 57 -8.69 1.20 19.96
C GLU A 57 -9.72 1.96 19.12
N LEU A 58 -9.75 3.29 19.19
CA LEU A 58 -10.70 4.12 18.43
C LEU A 58 -10.45 4.05 16.92
N GLU A 59 -9.20 4.20 16.50
CA GLU A 59 -8.80 4.08 15.09
C GLU A 59 -9.12 2.69 14.55
N ALA A 60 -8.83 1.65 15.35
CA ALA A 60 -9.12 0.27 15.00
C ALA A 60 -10.63 0.01 14.82
N LEU A 61 -11.48 0.56 15.71
CA LEU A 61 -12.94 0.46 15.60
C LEU A 61 -13.47 1.16 14.34
N LYS A 62 -12.91 2.32 13.96
CA LYS A 62 -13.29 3.01 12.72
C LYS A 62 -12.90 2.20 11.48
N LEU A 63 -11.73 1.59 11.47
CA LEU A 63 -11.30 0.70 10.38
C LEU A 63 -12.14 -0.58 10.33
N GLN A 64 -12.48 -1.16 11.49
CA GLN A 64 -13.36 -2.31 11.59
C GLN A 64 -14.74 -1.98 11.00
N LYS A 65 -15.26 -0.77 11.24
CA LYS A 65 -16.50 -0.31 10.63
C LYS A 65 -16.41 -0.26 9.11
N LEU A 66 -15.32 0.23 8.51
CA LEU A 66 -15.14 0.21 7.04
C LEU A 66 -15.17 -1.21 6.47
N LEU A 67 -14.61 -2.19 7.20
CA LEU A 67 -14.67 -3.61 6.81
C LEU A 67 -16.11 -4.16 6.92
N GLN A 68 -16.84 -3.84 7.99
CA GLN A 68 -18.23 -4.27 8.19
C GLN A 68 -19.19 -3.65 7.18
N ASP A 69 -18.96 -2.39 6.81
CA ASP A 69 -19.75 -1.65 5.82
C ASP A 69 -19.43 -2.09 4.37
N GLY A 70 -18.52 -3.06 4.18
CA GLY A 70 -18.14 -3.58 2.85
C GLY A 70 -17.29 -2.60 2.02
N VAL A 71 -16.70 -1.58 2.66
CA VAL A 71 -15.77 -0.66 1.99
C VAL A 71 -14.48 -1.40 1.65
N PHE A 72 -13.93 -2.10 2.64
CA PHE A 72 -12.90 -3.10 2.43
C PHE A 72 -13.53 -4.50 2.46
N GLU A 73 -12.98 -5.40 1.67
CA GLU A 73 -13.37 -6.81 1.63
C GLU A 73 -12.12 -7.70 1.85
N LEU A 74 -12.33 -8.94 2.27
CA LEU A 74 -11.26 -9.94 2.40
C LEU A 74 -11.10 -10.76 1.10
N PRO A 75 -9.97 -11.48 0.91
CA PRO A 75 -9.71 -12.25 -0.33
C PRO A 75 -10.78 -13.30 -0.64
N SER A 76 -11.49 -13.79 0.38
CA SER A 76 -12.61 -14.73 0.24
C SER A 76 -13.73 -14.20 -0.67
N SER A 77 -13.93 -12.88 -0.72
CA SER A 77 -14.89 -12.22 -1.62
C SER A 77 -14.57 -12.40 -3.11
N LEU A 78 -13.31 -12.75 -3.43
CA LEU A 78 -12.79 -13.04 -4.76
C LEU A 78 -12.52 -14.55 -4.96
N GLY A 79 -13.02 -15.40 -4.06
CA GLY A 79 -12.81 -16.84 -4.11
C GLY A 79 -11.34 -17.25 -3.89
N VAL A 80 -10.58 -16.46 -3.14
CA VAL A 80 -9.20 -16.78 -2.72
C VAL A 80 -9.22 -17.05 -1.22
N SER A 81 -8.60 -18.14 -0.78
CA SER A 81 -8.55 -18.46 0.65
C SER A 81 -7.40 -17.73 1.35
N ASP A 82 -7.60 -17.38 2.63
CA ASP A 82 -6.54 -16.75 3.42
C ASP A 82 -5.29 -17.64 3.52
N SER A 83 -5.46 -18.96 3.61
CA SER A 83 -4.33 -19.90 3.69
C SER A 83 -3.50 -19.94 2.41
N GLU A 84 -4.12 -19.78 1.25
CA GLU A 84 -3.43 -19.67 -0.04
C GLU A 84 -2.58 -18.39 -0.07
N VAL A 85 -3.16 -17.26 0.35
CA VAL A 85 -2.44 -15.98 0.44
C VAL A 85 -1.28 -16.06 1.42
N SER A 86 -1.50 -16.55 2.64
CA SER A 86 -0.44 -16.63 3.66
C SER A 86 0.72 -17.54 3.24
N LYS A 87 0.43 -18.65 2.56
CA LYS A 87 1.47 -19.58 2.08
C LYS A 87 2.34 -18.95 0.98
N GLU A 88 1.72 -18.28 0.02
CA GLU A 88 2.45 -17.56 -1.02
C GLU A 88 3.21 -16.38 -0.40
N ALA A 89 2.60 -15.62 0.51
CA ALA A 89 3.23 -14.51 1.22
C ALA A 89 4.52 -14.93 1.94
N GLN A 90 4.50 -16.06 2.65
CA GLN A 90 5.69 -16.59 3.30
C GLN A 90 6.79 -16.93 2.28
N SER A 91 6.41 -17.50 1.14
CA SER A 91 7.34 -17.83 0.06
C SER A 91 7.99 -16.57 -0.53
N ILE A 92 7.21 -15.49 -0.69
CA ILE A 92 7.71 -14.17 -1.15
C ILE A 92 8.63 -13.55 -0.10
N LEU A 93 8.26 -13.62 1.17
CA LEU A 93 9.05 -13.10 2.28
C LEU A 93 10.42 -13.78 2.39
N ASP A 94 10.45 -15.10 2.30
CA ASP A 94 11.69 -15.88 2.33
C ASP A 94 12.59 -15.51 1.15
N LEU A 95 12.01 -15.30 -0.03
CA LEU A 95 12.74 -14.85 -1.21
C LEU A 95 13.30 -13.44 -1.03
N ALA A 96 12.50 -12.51 -0.50
CA ALA A 96 12.91 -11.14 -0.26
C ALA A 96 14.07 -11.07 0.76
N ASN A 97 14.02 -11.86 1.83
CA ASN A 97 15.08 -11.94 2.84
C ASN A 97 16.39 -12.48 2.26
N LYS A 98 16.31 -13.42 1.31
CA LYS A 98 17.46 -13.97 0.57
C LYS A 98 17.96 -13.05 -0.56
N THR A 99 17.29 -11.94 -0.82
CA THR A 99 17.66 -11.03 -1.92
C THR A 99 18.77 -10.08 -1.51
N PHE A 100 18.84 -9.64 -0.25
CA PHE A 100 19.83 -8.66 0.20
C PHE A 100 20.66 -9.16 1.37
N TYR A 101 21.95 -8.83 1.34
CA TYR A 101 22.93 -9.25 2.34
C TYR A 101 23.70 -8.04 2.88
N GLY A 102 23.75 -7.91 4.20
CA GLY A 102 24.55 -6.92 4.94
C GLY A 102 25.51 -7.65 5.87
N ASP A 103 26.80 -7.30 5.82
CA ASP A 103 27.86 -7.95 6.64
C ASP A 103 27.84 -9.49 6.59
N GLY A 104 27.47 -10.04 5.42
CA GLY A 104 27.41 -11.49 5.19
C GLY A 104 26.15 -12.19 5.71
N ARG A 105 25.16 -11.45 6.24
CA ARG A 105 23.88 -11.99 6.73
C ARG A 105 22.72 -11.53 5.86
N GLU A 106 21.72 -12.40 5.71
CA GLU A 106 20.45 -12.07 5.07
C GLU A 106 19.74 -10.92 5.80
N MET A 107 19.07 -10.08 5.03
CA MET A 107 18.41 -8.89 5.55
C MET A 107 16.91 -8.96 5.37
N ARG A 108 16.19 -8.72 6.47
CA ARG A 108 14.77 -8.47 6.40
C ARG A 108 14.51 -7.05 5.89
N ILE A 109 14.00 -6.95 4.67
CA ILE A 109 13.70 -5.67 4.01
C ILE A 109 12.21 -5.37 3.89
N VAL A 110 11.37 -6.41 4.01
CA VAL A 110 9.91 -6.34 3.94
C VAL A 110 9.29 -7.18 5.05
N ASP A 111 7.99 -7.00 5.28
CA ASP A 111 7.25 -7.79 6.25
C ASP A 111 6.15 -8.67 5.63
N LEU A 112 5.45 -9.40 6.51
CA LEU A 112 4.42 -10.33 6.09
C LEU A 112 3.16 -9.61 5.58
N GLY A 113 2.84 -8.43 6.11
CA GLY A 113 1.73 -7.59 5.62
C GLY A 113 1.99 -7.16 4.18
N GLU A 114 3.16 -6.60 3.91
CA GLU A 114 3.60 -6.19 2.57
C GLU A 114 3.63 -7.37 1.58
N THR A 115 4.25 -8.48 1.98
CA THR A 115 4.36 -9.66 1.10
C THR A 115 3.03 -10.36 0.85
N SER A 116 2.07 -10.28 1.78
CA SER A 116 0.71 -10.78 1.58
C SER A 116 -0.03 -10.02 0.47
N CYS A 117 0.20 -8.72 0.34
CA CYS A 117 -0.38 -7.92 -0.74
C CYS A 117 0.19 -8.35 -2.11
N LEU A 118 1.51 -8.59 -2.20
CA LEU A 118 2.15 -9.13 -3.42
C LEU A 118 1.61 -10.52 -3.77
N ALA A 119 1.49 -11.39 -2.77
CA ALA A 119 0.97 -12.73 -2.94
C ALA A 119 -0.45 -12.72 -3.51
N LEU A 120 -1.33 -11.91 -2.92
CA LEU A 120 -2.70 -11.76 -3.40
C LEU A 120 -2.73 -11.23 -4.84
N SER A 121 -1.95 -10.19 -5.17
CA SER A 121 -1.90 -9.65 -6.53
C SER A 121 -1.48 -10.70 -7.55
N LYS A 122 -0.48 -11.53 -7.22
CA LYS A 122 -0.01 -12.61 -8.07
C LYS A 122 -1.07 -13.69 -8.29
N ILE A 123 -1.77 -14.11 -7.22
CA ILE A 123 -2.87 -15.07 -7.30
C ILE A 123 -4.00 -14.53 -8.19
N LEU A 124 -4.40 -13.27 -8.00
CA LEU A 124 -5.43 -12.61 -8.79
C LEU A 124 -5.05 -12.50 -10.27
N ASN A 125 -3.80 -12.15 -10.57
CA ASN A 125 -3.30 -12.13 -11.94
C ASN A 125 -3.40 -13.51 -12.60
N GLY A 126 -3.09 -14.59 -11.87
CA GLY A 126 -3.27 -15.97 -12.34
C GLY A 126 -4.74 -16.34 -12.62
N LYS A 127 -5.69 -15.66 -11.97
CA LYS A 127 -7.15 -15.77 -12.20
C LYS A 127 -7.67 -14.80 -13.27
N GLY A 128 -6.80 -14.02 -13.91
CA GLY A 128 -7.20 -13.02 -14.91
C GLY A 128 -7.85 -11.76 -14.32
N ILE A 129 -7.71 -11.53 -13.01
CA ILE A 129 -8.23 -10.35 -12.31
C ILE A 129 -7.13 -9.28 -12.26
N SER A 130 -7.44 -8.08 -12.75
CA SER A 130 -6.47 -6.98 -12.77
C SER A 130 -6.38 -6.34 -11.39
N SER A 131 -5.17 -6.26 -10.83
CA SER A 131 -4.93 -5.67 -9.52
C SER A 131 -3.89 -4.55 -9.53
N VAL A 132 -4.06 -3.58 -8.63
CA VAL A 132 -3.09 -2.53 -8.27
C VAL A 132 -2.89 -2.57 -6.76
N LEU A 133 -1.67 -2.38 -6.31
CA LEU A 133 -1.28 -2.38 -4.90
C LEU A 133 -1.25 -0.93 -4.38
N ALA A 134 -2.02 -0.62 -3.35
CA ALA A 134 -1.94 0.64 -2.66
C ALA A 134 -0.88 0.54 -1.55
N VAL A 135 0.30 1.12 -1.79
CA VAL A 135 1.50 0.98 -0.94
C VAL A 135 2.23 2.31 -0.81
N ASP A 136 2.41 2.78 0.42
CA ASP A 136 3.14 4.02 0.72
C ASP A 136 4.64 3.79 1.00
N GLU A 137 5.01 2.58 1.41
CA GLU A 137 6.37 2.22 1.81
C GLU A 137 7.33 2.16 0.60
N ARG A 138 8.51 2.79 0.74
CA ARG A 138 9.46 2.99 -0.35
C ARG A 138 10.27 1.74 -0.70
N THR A 139 10.70 0.99 0.29
CA THR A 139 11.50 -0.24 0.16
C THR A 139 10.77 -1.29 -0.68
N MET A 140 9.51 -1.59 -0.35
CA MET A 140 8.63 -2.51 -1.08
C MET A 140 8.41 -2.04 -2.52
N ARG A 141 8.10 -0.75 -2.72
CA ARG A 141 7.97 -0.20 -4.07
C ARG A 141 9.26 -0.29 -4.86
N MET A 142 10.40 0.03 -4.24
CA MET A 142 11.71 -0.07 -4.91
C MET A 142 12.09 -1.51 -5.22
N LEU A 143 11.75 -2.47 -4.36
CA LEU A 143 11.98 -3.89 -4.61
C LEU A 143 11.31 -4.37 -5.91
N VAL A 144 10.15 -3.80 -6.22
CA VAL A 144 9.33 -4.19 -7.38
C VAL A 144 9.61 -3.30 -8.60
N GLU A 145 9.60 -1.98 -8.43
CA GLU A 145 9.73 -1.00 -9.52
C GLU A 145 11.17 -0.89 -10.04
N LYS A 146 12.16 -0.85 -9.13
CA LYS A 146 13.58 -0.61 -9.45
C LYS A 146 14.54 -1.32 -8.48
N PRO A 147 14.52 -2.68 -8.41
CA PRO A 147 15.30 -3.44 -7.43
C PRO A 147 16.81 -3.18 -7.53
N ASP A 148 17.33 -2.88 -8.73
CA ASP A 148 18.75 -2.55 -8.96
C ASP A 148 19.25 -1.30 -8.24
N ASN A 149 18.34 -0.44 -7.77
CA ASN A 149 18.69 0.74 -6.98
C ASN A 149 18.52 0.52 -5.47
N LEU A 150 17.93 -0.60 -5.06
CA LEU A 150 17.58 -0.84 -3.67
C LEU A 150 18.81 -1.14 -2.81
N ASP A 151 19.81 -1.86 -3.32
CA ASP A 151 21.08 -2.09 -2.63
C ASP A 151 21.81 -0.78 -2.29
N LYS A 152 21.87 0.16 -3.23
CA LYS A 152 22.45 1.50 -3.02
C LYS A 152 21.67 2.29 -1.97
N LEU A 153 20.34 2.23 -2.03
CA LEU A 153 19.49 2.92 -1.06
C LEU A 153 19.68 2.34 0.35
N LEU A 154 19.62 1.01 0.48
CA LEU A 154 19.84 0.33 1.76
C LEU A 154 21.24 0.58 2.29
N SER A 155 22.26 0.59 1.42
CA SER A 155 23.64 0.88 1.81
C SER A 155 23.79 2.28 2.39
N LYS A 156 23.17 3.28 1.76
CA LYS A 156 23.17 4.66 2.25
C LYS A 156 22.39 4.80 3.57
N LYS A 157 21.27 4.08 3.71
CA LYS A 157 20.42 4.15 4.91
C LYS A 157 21.07 3.49 6.13
N LEU A 158 21.76 2.38 5.92
CA LEU A 158 22.32 1.55 7.00
C LEU A 158 23.81 1.81 7.24
N ASN A 159 24.46 2.61 6.38
CA ASN A 159 25.90 2.84 6.40
C ASN A 159 26.72 1.53 6.32
N THR A 160 26.19 0.53 5.61
CA THR A 160 26.81 -0.80 5.43
C THR A 160 26.81 -1.15 3.95
N LYS A 161 27.81 -1.89 3.46
CA LYS A 161 27.84 -2.36 2.07
C LYS A 161 26.80 -3.47 1.89
N ILE A 162 25.77 -3.21 1.09
CA ILE A 162 24.75 -4.20 0.75
C ILE A 162 25.11 -4.91 -0.55
N LYS A 163 24.98 -6.24 -0.55
CA LYS A 163 25.04 -7.08 -1.75
C LYS A 163 23.63 -7.57 -2.08
N ALA A 164 23.31 -7.65 -3.37
CA ALA A 164 22.02 -8.16 -3.83
C ALA A 164 22.19 -9.41 -4.71
N ASN A 165 21.35 -10.42 -4.49
CA ASN A 165 21.18 -11.53 -5.40
C ASN A 165 20.16 -11.15 -6.49
N ARG A 166 20.67 -10.78 -7.66
CA ARG A 166 19.86 -10.25 -8.77
C ARG A 166 18.97 -11.31 -9.43
N ASP A 167 19.25 -12.59 -9.25
CA ASP A 167 18.44 -13.68 -9.85
C ASP A 167 16.99 -13.66 -9.35
N TYR A 168 16.77 -13.11 -8.15
CA TYR A 168 15.46 -13.00 -7.53
C TYR A 168 14.66 -11.76 -7.98
N PHE A 169 15.31 -10.78 -8.61
CA PHE A 169 14.62 -9.55 -9.04
C PHE A 169 13.49 -9.81 -10.04
N LYS A 170 13.64 -10.85 -10.88
CA LYS A 170 12.61 -11.25 -11.84
C LYS A 170 11.27 -11.59 -11.18
N TYR A 171 11.32 -12.06 -9.94
CA TYR A 171 10.13 -12.48 -9.19
C TYR A 171 9.27 -11.28 -8.77
N PHE A 172 9.91 -10.13 -8.53
CA PHE A 172 9.25 -8.91 -8.05
C PHE A 172 8.75 -8.02 -9.20
N LYS A 173 8.79 -8.48 -10.46
CA LYS A 173 8.31 -7.69 -11.61
C LYS A 173 6.81 -7.91 -11.85
N GLY A 174 6.17 -6.94 -12.49
CA GLY A 174 4.80 -7.08 -13.01
C GLY A 174 3.70 -6.65 -12.04
N PHE A 175 4.04 -6.01 -10.92
CA PHE A 175 3.07 -5.37 -10.04
C PHE A 175 2.97 -3.88 -10.35
N ASN A 176 1.78 -3.32 -10.15
CA ASN A 176 1.51 -1.90 -10.28
C ASN A 176 1.18 -1.32 -8.92
N PHE A 177 1.69 -0.12 -8.63
CA PHE A 177 1.41 0.58 -7.39
C PHE A 177 0.60 1.85 -7.58
N ILE A 178 -0.11 2.21 -6.53
CA ILE A 178 -0.67 3.53 -6.26
C ILE A 178 -0.34 3.87 -4.80
N ARG A 179 -0.17 5.14 -4.45
CA ARG A 179 0.03 5.56 -3.05
C ARG A 179 -1.20 6.27 -2.51
N SER A 180 -1.20 6.51 -1.21
CA SER A 180 -2.14 7.45 -0.59
C SER A 180 -2.07 8.84 -1.24
N SER A 181 -0.90 9.31 -1.71
CA SER A 181 -0.78 10.59 -2.43
C SER A 181 -1.60 10.65 -3.72
N GLU A 182 -1.59 9.57 -4.51
CA GLU A 182 -2.41 9.51 -5.72
C GLU A 182 -3.90 9.32 -5.38
N LEU A 183 -4.24 8.58 -4.32
CA LEU A 183 -5.61 8.44 -3.85
C LEU A 183 -6.21 9.77 -3.37
N VAL A 184 -5.45 10.58 -2.62
CA VAL A 184 -5.91 11.93 -2.21
C VAL A 184 -5.99 12.91 -3.37
N TYR A 185 -5.13 12.77 -4.38
CA TYR A 185 -5.29 13.51 -5.63
C TYR A 185 -6.60 13.16 -6.34
N VAL A 186 -6.95 11.87 -6.43
CA VAL A 186 -8.24 11.43 -7.03
C VAL A 186 -9.42 11.99 -6.23
N LEU A 187 -9.37 11.93 -4.90
CA LEU A 187 -10.38 12.53 -4.03
C LEU A 187 -10.60 14.01 -4.34
N TYR A 188 -9.53 14.79 -4.39
CA TYR A 188 -9.57 16.22 -4.70
C TYR A 188 -10.14 16.47 -6.10
N LYS A 189 -9.59 15.79 -7.12
CA LYS A 189 -9.99 15.96 -8.53
C LYS A 189 -11.45 15.59 -8.78
N LYS A 190 -12.00 14.64 -8.01
CA LYS A 190 -13.40 14.22 -8.10
C LYS A 190 -14.33 15.03 -7.20
N GLY A 191 -13.81 16.03 -6.48
CA GLY A 191 -14.60 16.84 -5.57
C GLY A 191 -15.15 16.07 -4.36
N LEU A 192 -14.53 14.95 -4.00
CA LEU A 192 -14.96 14.08 -2.90
C LEU A 192 -14.38 14.48 -1.54
N THR A 193 -13.49 15.46 -1.50
CA THR A 193 -12.97 16.02 -0.25
C THR A 193 -14.03 16.86 0.44
N LYS A 194 -14.17 16.73 1.77
CA LYS A 194 -15.05 17.59 2.57
C LYS A 194 -14.67 19.06 2.48
N LEU A 195 -13.37 19.32 2.58
CA LEU A 195 -12.80 20.66 2.47
C LEU A 195 -12.73 21.09 1.00
N LYS A 196 -13.00 22.37 0.75
CA LYS A 196 -12.90 23.02 -0.55
C LYS A 196 -11.93 24.18 -0.48
N GLY A 197 -11.31 24.51 -1.61
CA GLY A 197 -10.40 25.64 -1.74
C GLY A 197 -9.06 25.28 -2.41
N PRO A 198 -8.29 26.30 -2.84
CA PRO A 198 -7.07 26.12 -3.61
C PRO A 198 -5.94 25.45 -2.80
N MET A 199 -5.98 25.57 -1.47
CA MET A 199 -4.96 24.98 -0.57
C MET A 199 -5.24 23.51 -0.22
N VAL A 200 -6.42 22.97 -0.55
CA VAL A 200 -6.83 21.63 -0.08
C VAL A 200 -5.93 20.53 -0.64
N LEU A 201 -5.61 20.57 -1.93
CA LEU A 201 -4.74 19.56 -2.54
C LEU A 201 -3.34 19.55 -1.90
N ASP A 202 -2.77 20.73 -1.70
CA ASP A 202 -1.46 20.88 -1.05
C ASP A 202 -1.48 20.33 0.38
N ALA A 203 -2.48 20.73 1.17
CA ALA A 203 -2.66 20.27 2.54
C ALA A 203 -2.82 18.74 2.61
N LEU A 204 -3.62 18.13 1.73
CA LEU A 204 -3.81 16.67 1.69
C LEU A 204 -2.52 15.93 1.33
N LEU A 205 -1.77 16.40 0.34
CA LEU A 205 -0.51 15.78 -0.09
C LEU A 205 0.55 15.84 1.02
N TYR A 206 0.70 16.98 1.69
CA TYR A 206 1.60 17.09 2.84
C TYR A 206 1.10 16.30 4.05
N ALA A 207 -0.21 16.21 4.26
CA ALA A 207 -0.79 15.42 5.35
C ALA A 207 -0.44 13.92 5.21
N VAL A 208 -0.58 13.33 4.03
CA VAL A 208 -0.18 11.92 3.82
C VAL A 208 1.33 11.75 3.84
N LYS A 209 2.11 12.71 3.30
CA LYS A 209 3.58 12.70 3.38
C LYS A 209 4.06 12.62 4.84
N PHE A 210 3.52 13.47 5.71
CA PHE A 210 3.91 13.52 7.12
C PHE A 210 3.34 12.38 7.96
N LYS A 211 2.44 11.56 7.41
CA LYS A 211 1.89 10.34 8.04
C LYS A 211 2.43 9.03 7.45
N GLY A 212 3.48 9.09 6.63
CA GLY A 212 4.24 7.91 6.21
C GLY A 212 4.26 7.65 4.71
N CYS A 213 3.50 8.41 3.90
CA CYS A 213 3.57 8.29 2.46
C CYS A 213 4.94 8.71 1.93
N SER A 214 5.66 7.78 1.28
CA SER A 214 6.93 8.10 0.64
C SER A 214 6.72 8.86 -0.67
N ILE A 215 6.57 10.18 -0.54
CA ILE A 215 6.49 11.13 -1.63
C ILE A 215 7.45 12.30 -1.38
N SER A 216 8.18 12.72 -2.41
CA SER A 216 9.10 13.87 -2.36
C SER A 216 8.36 15.21 -2.52
N GLY A 217 9.02 16.31 -2.15
CA GLY A 217 8.46 17.64 -2.39
C GLY A 217 8.31 17.97 -3.88
N ASP A 218 9.15 17.38 -4.73
CA ASP A 218 9.15 17.58 -6.17
C ASP A 218 7.94 16.87 -6.81
N GLU A 219 7.67 15.63 -6.39
CA GLU A 219 6.47 14.89 -6.79
C GLU A 219 5.19 15.60 -6.35
N ILE A 220 5.16 16.20 -5.14
CA ILE A 220 4.00 17.01 -4.70
C ILE A 220 3.78 18.19 -5.65
N ARG A 221 4.83 18.89 -6.06
CA ARG A 221 4.71 20.01 -7.01
C ARG A 221 4.21 19.54 -8.38
N GLU A 222 4.67 18.39 -8.85
CA GLU A 222 4.19 17.78 -10.08
C GLU A 222 2.69 17.45 -10.02
N ILE A 223 2.25 16.76 -8.96
CA ILE A 223 0.82 16.42 -8.75
C ILE A 223 -0.04 17.69 -8.69
N LYS A 224 0.41 18.74 -8.01
CA LYS A 224 -0.31 20.03 -7.95
C LYS A 224 -0.47 20.66 -9.33
N SER A 225 0.59 20.68 -10.14
CA SER A 225 0.53 21.20 -11.51
C SER A 225 -0.49 20.44 -12.38
N LEU A 226 -0.63 19.13 -12.17
CA LEU A 226 -1.65 18.31 -12.84
C LEU A 226 -3.08 18.56 -12.32
N GLY A 227 -3.23 19.01 -11.07
CA GLY A 227 -4.52 19.37 -10.48
C GLY A 227 -5.06 20.70 -10.99
N GLU A 228 -4.19 21.70 -11.14
CA GLU A 228 -4.52 23.05 -11.60
C GLU A 228 -4.96 23.10 -13.07
N LYS A 229 -4.43 22.19 -13.90
CA LYS A 229 -4.79 22.10 -15.34
C LYS A 229 -6.14 21.43 -15.63
N GLY A 230 -6.83 20.93 -14.60
CA GLY A 230 -8.06 20.14 -14.73
C GLY A 230 -9.31 20.78 -14.14
N ILE A 231 -9.25 22.07 -13.79
CA ILE A 231 -10.38 22.90 -13.31
C ILE A 231 -10.82 23.83 -14.44
#